data_AF-A0A1R3R5N0-F1
#
_entry.id   AF-A0A1R3R5N0-F1
#
_cell.length_a   1.000
_cell.length_b   1.000
_cell.length_c   1.000
_cell.angle_alpha   90.00
_cell.angle_beta   90.00
_cell.angle_gamma   90.00
#
_symmetry.space_group_name_H-M   'P 1'
#
loop_
_entity.id
_entity.type
_entity.pdbx_description
1 polymer ?
#
loop_
_entity_poly.entity_id
_entity_poly.type
_entity_poly.pdbx_seq_one_letter_code
_entity_poly.pdbx_strand_id
1 'polypeptide(L)'
;EFLPKLLINFKFSRFGYNIFSFFNQRFYIELFYNKYIVEGVLKLGGQTSKSLDKGSVELLGPYGLEKGLLVLSNSIGNLSTGIVTTYALYILIGLIFYISLLYFSYNDNNLLILIIFTLFALLNSNNK
;
A
#
# COMPACT_ATOMS: atom_id res chain seq x y z
N GLU A 1 57.24 -30.72 34.77
CA GLU A 1 56.61 -29.63 33.98
C GLU A 1 56.30 -30.02 32.51
N PHE A 2 55.67 -31.17 32.25
CA PHE A 2 55.38 -31.61 30.86
C PHE A 2 54.04 -31.09 30.31
N LEU A 3 53.05 -30.91 31.18
CA LEU A 3 51.71 -30.42 30.86
C LEU A 3 51.66 -29.08 30.08
N PRO A 4 52.39 -28.02 30.49
CA PRO A 4 52.33 -26.74 29.78
C PRO A 4 52.91 -26.82 28.36
N LYS A 5 53.93 -27.65 28.13
CA LYS A 5 54.57 -27.79 26.82
C LYS A 5 53.67 -28.49 25.80
N LEU A 6 52.89 -29.49 26.25
CA LEU A 6 51.88 -30.15 25.43
C LEU A 6 50.75 -29.20 25.02
N LEU A 7 50.26 -28.38 25.95
CA LEU A 7 49.21 -27.39 25.67
C LEU A 7 49.67 -26.31 24.69
N ILE A 8 50.90 -25.82 24.83
CA ILE A 8 51.48 -24.83 23.92
C ILE A 8 51.62 -25.41 22.51
N ASN A 9 52.16 -26.63 22.38
CA ASN A 9 52.25 -27.30 21.08
C ASN A 9 50.87 -27.57 20.46
N PHE A 10 49.88 -27.95 21.26
CA PHE A 10 48.51 -28.14 20.79
C PHE A 10 47.89 -26.83 20.27
N LYS A 11 48.06 -25.71 21.00
CA LYS A 11 47.55 -24.40 20.59
C LYS A 11 48.15 -23.92 19.26
N PHE A 12 49.43 -24.18 19.02
CA PHE A 12 50.11 -23.83 17.76
C PHE A 12 49.86 -24.82 16.62
N SER A 13 49.24 -25.97 16.89
CA SER A 13 48.73 -26.83 15.83
C SER A 13 47.58 -26.14 15.09
N ARG A 14 47.44 -26.44 13.80
CA ARG A 14 46.38 -25.87 12.94
C ARG A 14 44.97 -26.13 13.50
N PHE A 15 44.78 -27.30 14.12
CA PHE A 15 43.52 -27.69 14.74
C PHE A 15 43.26 -26.95 16.06
N GLY A 16 44.25 -26.90 16.96
CA GLY A 16 44.13 -26.18 18.23
C GLY A 16 43.96 -24.68 18.05
N TYR A 17 44.59 -24.09 17.04
CA TYR A 17 44.41 -22.69 16.66
C TYR A 17 42.95 -22.39 16.27
N ASN A 18 42.35 -23.23 15.43
CA ASN A 18 40.95 -23.06 15.01
C ASN A 18 39.96 -23.24 16.18
N ILE A 19 40.21 -24.22 17.06
CA ILE A 19 39.42 -24.42 18.27
C ILE A 19 39.50 -23.20 19.18
N PHE A 20 40.71 -22.71 19.48
CA PHE A 20 40.89 -21.52 20.29
C PHE A 20 40.23 -20.30 19.66
N SER A 21 40.37 -20.12 18.34
CA SER A 21 39.71 -19.05 17.58
C SER A 21 38.18 -19.11 17.71
N PHE A 22 37.60 -20.30 17.56
CA PHE A 22 36.16 -20.54 17.66
C PHE A 22 35.59 -20.16 19.04
N PHE A 23 36.25 -20.58 20.11
CA PHE A 23 35.85 -20.18 21.47
C PHE A 23 36.12 -18.69 21.75
N ASN A 24 37.22 -18.14 21.22
CA ASN A 24 37.57 -16.72 21.38
C ASN A 24 36.57 -15.79 20.68
N GLN A 25 35.99 -16.23 19.55
CA GLN A 25 34.94 -15.50 18.82
C GLN A 25 33.51 -15.86 19.29
N ARG A 26 33.38 -16.32 20.55
CA ARG A 26 32.09 -16.66 21.18
C ARG A 26 31.24 -17.56 20.26
N PHE A 27 31.86 -18.62 19.75
CA PHE A 27 31.20 -19.63 18.90
C PHE A 27 30.60 -19.08 17.59
N TYR A 28 31.02 -17.91 17.11
CA TYR A 28 30.44 -17.24 15.94
C TYR A 28 28.94 -16.95 16.05
N ILE A 29 28.37 -16.96 17.26
CA ILE A 29 26.93 -16.75 17.46
C ILE A 29 26.50 -15.37 16.93
N GLU A 30 27.33 -14.35 17.10
CA GLU A 30 27.08 -13.00 16.61
C GLU A 30 27.08 -12.92 15.08
N LEU A 31 28.00 -13.65 14.43
CA LEU A 31 28.05 -13.72 12.97
C LEU A 31 26.80 -14.41 12.41
N PHE A 32 26.36 -15.50 13.06
CA PHE A 32 25.13 -16.19 12.69
C PHE A 32 23.91 -15.28 12.87
N TYR A 33 23.80 -14.61 14.01
CA TYR A 33 22.70 -13.71 14.31
C TYR A 33 22.61 -12.56 13.30
N ASN A 34 23.72 -11.88 13.02
CA ASN A 34 23.74 -10.78 12.08
C ASN A 34 23.40 -11.22 10.65
N LYS A 35 23.93 -12.37 10.22
CA LYS A 35 23.74 -12.83 8.85
C LYS A 35 22.34 -13.39 8.58
N TYR A 36 21.77 -14.14 9.52
CA TYR A 36 20.50 -14.81 9.29
C TYR A 36 19.30 -14.01 9.83
N ILE A 37 19.43 -13.39 11.01
CA ILE A 37 18.32 -12.67 11.64
C ILE A 37 18.32 -11.21 11.21
N VAL A 38 19.41 -10.47 11.46
CA VAL A 38 19.45 -9.02 11.20
C VAL A 38 19.31 -8.71 9.71
N GLU A 39 20.06 -9.41 8.84
CA GLU A 39 19.97 -9.21 7.40
C GLU A 39 18.56 -9.55 6.85
N GLY A 40 17.91 -10.59 7.39
CA GLY A 40 16.55 -10.96 7.04
C GLY A 40 15.54 -9.88 7.44
N VAL A 41 15.62 -9.39 8.67
CA VAL A 41 14.75 -8.31 9.17
C VAL A 41 14.95 -7.02 8.39
N LEU A 42 16.19 -6.66 8.06
CA LEU A 42 16.48 -5.46 7.26
C LEU A 42 15.93 -5.56 5.83
N LYS A 43 16.06 -6.73 5.19
CA LYS A 43 15.51 -6.95 3.84
C LYS A 43 13.98 -6.88 3.84
N LEU A 44 13.34 -7.52 4.81
CA LEU A 44 11.88 -7.48 4.97
C LEU A 44 11.40 -6.06 5.28
N GLY A 45 12.03 -5.38 6.25
CA GLY A 45 11.72 -3.99 6.61
C GLY A 45 11.90 -3.01 5.44
N GLY A 46 12.94 -3.21 4.62
CA GLY A 46 13.16 -2.41 3.41
C GLY A 46 12.07 -2.63 2.35
N GLN A 47 11.60 -3.86 2.17
CA GLN A 47 10.52 -4.17 1.24
C GLN A 47 9.16 -3.65 1.73
N THR A 48 8.86 -3.81 3.02
CA THR A 48 7.59 -3.36 3.60
C THR A 48 7.49 -1.84 3.57
N SER A 49 8.53 -1.11 4.01
CA SER A 49 8.50 0.36 3.97
C SER A 49 8.43 0.90 2.53
N LYS A 50 9.14 0.27 1.58
CA LYS A 50 9.04 0.69 0.17
C LYS A 50 7.65 0.49 -0.43
N SER A 51 7.01 -0.64 -0.13
CA SER A 51 5.68 -0.95 -0.69
C SER A 51 4.56 -0.19 0.01
N LEU A 52 4.58 -0.13 1.34
CA LEU A 52 3.55 0.54 2.14
C LEU A 52 3.75 2.06 2.16
N ASP A 53 4.90 2.54 2.64
CA ASP A 53 5.10 3.97 2.89
C ASP A 53 5.35 4.73 1.59
N LYS A 54 6.07 4.14 0.63
CA LYS A 54 6.30 4.81 -0.65
C LYS A 54 5.28 4.42 -1.72
N GLY A 55 4.79 3.19 -1.74
CA GLY A 55 3.78 2.77 -2.73
C GLY A 55 2.38 3.26 -2.35
N SER A 56 1.82 2.73 -1.26
CA SER A 56 0.43 2.98 -0.88
C SER A 56 0.18 4.43 -0.46
N VAL A 57 1.07 5.05 0.32
CA VAL A 57 0.88 6.44 0.76
C VAL A 57 1.04 7.43 -0.40
N GLU A 58 1.92 7.17 -1.37
CA GLU A 58 2.05 8.02 -2.57
C GLU A 58 0.82 7.90 -3.48
N LEU A 59 0.25 6.69 -3.60
CA LEU A 59 -0.99 6.43 -4.34
C LEU A 59 -2.24 7.05 -3.68
N LEU A 60 -2.28 7.18 -2.36
CA LEU A 60 -3.38 7.86 -1.65
C LEU A 60 -3.08 9.35 -1.41
N GLY A 61 -1.82 9.75 -1.54
CA GLY A 61 -1.33 11.08 -1.28
C GLY A 61 -1.52 12.02 -2.47
N PRO A 62 -0.74 13.13 -2.51
CA PRO A 62 -0.95 14.19 -3.49
C PRO A 62 -0.79 13.71 -4.94
N TYR A 63 0.11 12.75 -5.20
CA TYR A 63 0.36 12.23 -6.54
C TYR A 63 -0.81 11.39 -7.07
N GLY A 64 -1.36 10.50 -6.26
CA GLY A 64 -2.55 9.74 -6.65
C GLY A 64 -3.78 10.63 -6.83
N LEU A 65 -3.94 11.64 -5.97
CA LEU A 65 -4.99 12.63 -6.09
C LEU A 65 -4.84 13.46 -7.37
N GLU A 66 -3.63 13.91 -7.71
CA GLU A 66 -3.34 14.63 -8.97
C GLU A 66 -3.79 13.80 -10.17
N LYS A 67 -3.40 12.53 -10.25
CA LYS A 67 -3.81 11.63 -11.34
C LYS A 67 -5.33 11.46 -11.40
N GLY A 68 -5.97 11.25 -10.25
CA GLY A 68 -7.43 11.12 -10.17
C GLY A 68 -8.13 12.39 -10.68
N LEU A 69 -7.67 13.56 -10.24
CA LEU A 69 -8.20 14.85 -10.66
C LEU A 69 -7.98 15.12 -12.15
N LEU A 70 -6.85 14.73 -12.72
CA LEU A 70 -6.59 14.85 -14.16
C LEU A 70 -7.55 13.98 -14.98
N VAL A 71 -7.80 12.74 -14.56
CA VAL A 71 -8.75 11.84 -15.23
C VAL A 71 -10.18 12.39 -15.13
N LEU A 72 -10.57 12.88 -13.96
CA LEU A 72 -11.88 13.53 -13.75
C LEU A 72 -12.02 14.79 -14.63
N SER A 73 -11.00 15.64 -14.67
CA SER A 73 -10.96 16.85 -15.48
C SER A 73 -11.13 16.54 -16.97
N ASN A 74 -10.38 15.56 -17.48
CA ASN A 74 -10.50 15.12 -18.87
C ASN A 74 -11.90 14.56 -19.16
N SER A 75 -12.48 13.80 -18.22
CA SER A 75 -13.83 13.26 -18.35
C SER A 75 -14.88 14.38 -18.38
N ILE A 76 -14.75 15.39 -17.51
CA ILE A 76 -15.62 16.58 -17.50
C ILE A 76 -15.45 17.39 -18.79
N GLY A 77 -14.22 17.56 -19.27
CA GLY A 77 -13.92 18.22 -20.54
C GLY A 77 -14.61 17.55 -21.72
N ASN A 78 -14.67 16.22 -21.75
CA ASN A 78 -15.37 15.47 -22.79
C ASN A 78 -16.90 15.70 -22.81
N LEU A 79 -17.53 16.14 -21.72
CA LEU A 79 -18.95 16.51 -21.74
C LEU A 79 -19.20 17.79 -22.56
N SER A 80 -18.19 18.65 -22.71
CA SER A 80 -18.28 19.88 -23.50
C SER A 80 -18.05 19.62 -24.99
N THR A 81 -19.08 19.13 -25.68
CA THR A 81 -19.00 18.77 -27.11
C THR A 81 -19.07 19.95 -28.07
N GLY A 82 -19.33 21.17 -27.57
CA GLY A 82 -19.48 22.39 -28.38
C GLY A 82 -20.79 22.49 -29.16
N ILE A 83 -21.68 21.50 -29.04
CA ILE A 83 -22.95 21.43 -29.77
C ILE A 83 -24.06 22.03 -28.89
N VAL A 84 -24.80 23.03 -29.39
CA VAL A 84 -25.83 23.72 -28.59
C VAL A 84 -26.97 22.78 -28.18
N THR A 85 -27.36 21.84 -29.05
CA THR A 85 -28.46 20.91 -28.79
C THR A 85 -28.15 19.91 -27.68
N THR A 86 -26.89 19.49 -27.51
CA THR A 86 -26.50 18.61 -26.41
C THR A 86 -26.61 19.32 -25.06
N TYR A 87 -26.23 20.60 -24.98
CA TYR A 87 -26.42 21.40 -23.77
C TYR A 87 -27.89 21.63 -23.43
N ALA A 88 -28.76 21.87 -24.42
CA ALA A 88 -30.20 21.97 -24.21
C ALA A 88 -30.76 20.66 -23.60
N LEU A 89 -30.27 19.51 -24.07
CA LEU A 89 -30.64 18.20 -23.53
C LEU A 89 -30.15 18.04 -22.08
N TYR A 90 -28.92 18.44 -21.75
CA TYR A 90 -28.40 18.39 -20.37
C TYR A 90 -29.24 19.24 -19.41
N ILE A 91 -29.65 20.44 -19.83
CA ILE A 91 -30.51 21.32 -19.02
C ILE A 91 -31.87 20.66 -18.78
N LEU A 92 -32.46 20.05 -19.82
CA LEU A 92 -33.73 19.36 -19.71
C LEU A 92 -33.67 18.16 -18.76
N ILE A 93 -32.63 17.32 -18.87
CA ILE A 93 -32.39 16.21 -17.92
C ILE A 93 -32.24 16.74 -16.50
N GLY A 94 -31.44 17.80 -16.30
CA GLY A 94 -31.22 18.41 -15.00
C GLY A 94 -32.51 18.92 -14.36
N LEU A 95 -33.40 19.51 -15.17
CA LEU A 95 -34.69 20.02 -14.71
C LEU A 95 -35.66 18.89 -14.33
N ILE A 96 -35.74 17.82 -15.13
CA ILE A 96 -36.53 16.62 -14.80
C ILE A 96 -36.01 15.99 -13.50
N PHE A 97 -34.68 15.85 -13.38
CA PHE A 97 -34.05 15.31 -12.19
C PHE A 97 -34.36 16.14 -10.95
N TYR A 98 -34.24 17.47 -11.03
CA TYR A 98 -34.54 18.38 -9.92
C TYR A 98 -36.00 18.28 -9.45
N ILE A 99 -36.96 18.29 -10.38
CA ILE A 99 -38.38 18.12 -10.03
C ILE A 99 -38.63 16.75 -9.40
N SER A 100 -38.02 15.69 -9.93
CA SER A 100 -38.16 14.34 -9.36
C SER A 100 -37.63 14.27 -7.93
N LEU A 101 -36.49 14.90 -7.63
CA LEU A 101 -35.88 14.91 -6.30
C LEU A 101 -36.79 15.62 -5.29
N LEU A 102 -37.36 16.76 -5.68
CA LEU A 102 -38.33 17.49 -4.86
C LEU A 102 -39.60 16.68 -4.61
N TYR A 103 -40.11 15.99 -5.63
CA TYR A 103 -41.30 15.15 -5.51
C TYR A 103 -41.08 14.00 -4.52
N PHE A 104 -39.94 13.29 -4.61
CA PHE A 104 -39.63 12.20 -3.67
C PHE A 104 -39.41 12.71 -2.24
N SER A 105 -38.76 13.86 -2.07
CA SER A 105 -38.59 14.46 -0.74
C SER A 105 -39.91 14.94 -0.13
N TYR A 106 -40.84 15.45 -0.96
CA TYR A 106 -42.14 15.90 -0.47
C TYR A 106 -43.05 14.74 -0.05
N ASN A 107 -43.09 13.66 -0.84
CA ASN A 107 -43.98 12.53 -0.57
C ASN A 107 -43.50 11.71 0.63
N ASP A 108 -42.25 11.25 0.64
CA ASP A 108 -41.68 10.46 1.73
C ASP A 108 -40.15 10.49 1.71
N ASN A 109 -39.53 11.12 2.72
CA ASN A 109 -38.07 11.19 2.84
C ASN A 109 -37.38 9.81 2.92
N ASN A 110 -38.08 8.79 3.46
CA ASN A 110 -37.55 7.43 3.55
C ASN A 110 -37.37 6.77 2.17
N LEU A 111 -38.23 7.08 1.20
CA LEU A 111 -38.11 6.56 -0.16
C LEU A 111 -36.87 7.12 -0.86
N LEU A 112 -36.57 8.40 -0.64
CA LEU A 112 -35.37 9.04 -1.18
C LEU A 112 -34.09 8.38 -0.65
N ILE A 113 -34.04 8.11 0.67
CA ILE A 113 -32.92 7.38 1.30
C ILE A 113 -32.76 5.97 0.71
N LEU A 114 -33.86 5.24 0.52
CA LEU A 114 -33.84 3.91 -0.09
C LEU A 114 -33.28 3.95 -1.52
N ILE A 115 -33.70 4.93 -2.33
CA ILE A 115 -33.19 5.12 -3.70
C ILE A 115 -31.68 5.36 -3.69
N ILE A 116 -31.16 6.18 -2.78
CA ILE A 116 -29.71 6.41 -2.64
C ILE A 116 -28.98 5.11 -2.28
N PHE A 117 -29.49 4.34 -1.32
CA PHE A 117 -28.87 3.08 -0.92
C PHE A 117 -28.87 2.03 -2.04
N THR A 118 -29.97 1.92 -2.80
CA THR A 118 -30.05 0.98 -3.93
C THR A 118 -29.10 1.37 -5.06
N LEU A 119 -28.99 2.66 -5.37
CA LEU A 119 -28.01 3.17 -6.34
C LEU A 119 -26.57 2.88 -5.90
N PHE A 120 -26.26 3.09 -4.62
CA PHE A 120 -24.94 2.77 -4.08
C PHE A 120 -24.63 1.27 -4.16
N ALA A 121 -25.61 0.41 -3.86
CA ALA A 121 -25.47 -1.03 -3.97
C ALA A 121 -25.24 -1.49 -5.41
N LEU A 122 -25.96 -0.90 -6.38
CA LEU A 122 -25.80 -1.17 -7.81
C LEU A 122 -24.42 -0.75 -8.31
N LEU A 123 -23.94 0.43 -7.92
CA LEU A 123 -22.61 0.91 -8.28
C LEU A 123 -21.50 -0.04 -7.77
N ASN A 124 -21.65 -0.56 -6.55
CA ASN A 124 -20.69 -1.49 -5.98
C ASN A 124 -20.76 -2.89 -6.63
N SER A 125 -21.94 -3.31 -7.09
CA SER A 125 -22.11 -4.58 -7.81
C SER A 125 -21.43 -4.58 -9.17
N ASN A 126 -21.38 -3.44 -9.86
CA ASN A 126 -20.79 -3.33 -11.19
C ASN A 126 -19.25 -3.24 -11.17
N ASN A 127 -18.66 -3.06 -9.99
CA ASN A 127 -17.21 -2.96 -9.80
C ASN A 127 -16.55 -4.28 -9.36
N LYS A 128 -17.33 -5.38 -9.30
CA LYS A 128 -16.85 -6.76 -9.23
C LYS A 128 -16.93 -7.40 -10.60
#